data_AF-A0AAW5XKN4-F1
#
_entry.id   AF-A0AAW5XKN4-F1
#
_cell.length_a   1.000
_cell.length_b   1.000
_cell.length_c   1.000
_cell.angle_alpha   90.00
_cell.angle_beta   90.00
_cell.angle_gamma   90.00
#
_symmetry.space_group_name_H-M   'P 1'
#
loop_
_entity.id
_entity.type
_entity.pdbx_description
1 polymer ?
#
loop_
_entity_poly.entity_id
_entity_poly.type
_entity_poly.pdbx_seq_one_letter_code
_entity_poly.pdbx_strand_id
1 'polypeptide(L)'
;MYLTRKGFDYNELMMSLDSVERNERKLSLLEFLSELKNMDTNIAKRIVQDVNVHLDMKKLTRLDAISSEMLVRLGEKALDEDKEIREQMSKVYTQTLLLDKYEFMRMKVVTPTYRINEKLIEDILTYPWSGDNFSNRIWDNKQKLLKVLRQELTQGVIQGLHADDVADRLKDKMNVSLRDAITLVHTETAYFYGKGTLDSYEEAGIESYKLHVTYDRRTSPKCRALDSSKVYRRDEVSVGTNYPPLHPRCRTLAIPHFEGLSGPKYRWVRDNKDKSVKVEEPNMSYKQYEKQFLG
;
A
#
# COMPACT_ATOMS: atom_id res chain seq x y z
N MET A 1 -5.21 14.32 -36.62
CA MET A 1 -5.27 14.95 -35.29
C MET A 1 -6.49 14.33 -34.65
N TYR A 2 -6.31 13.49 -33.64
CA TYR A 2 -7.39 12.62 -33.13
C TYR A 2 -8.59 13.35 -32.52
N LEU A 3 -8.42 14.66 -32.25
CA LEU A 3 -9.48 15.54 -31.81
C LEU A 3 -10.12 16.26 -33.01
N THR A 4 -11.42 16.09 -33.16
CA THR A 4 -12.25 16.92 -34.04
C THR A 4 -13.03 17.93 -33.20
N ARG A 5 -13.68 18.92 -33.85
CA ARG A 5 -14.64 19.82 -33.19
C ARG A 5 -15.80 19.10 -32.48
N LYS A 6 -16.00 17.80 -32.76
CA LYS A 6 -17.07 16.96 -32.18
C LYS A 6 -16.56 15.95 -31.15
N GLY A 7 -15.27 15.94 -30.81
CA GLY A 7 -14.66 14.95 -29.91
C GLY A 7 -13.65 14.04 -30.61
N PHE A 8 -13.31 12.92 -29.97
CA PHE A 8 -12.35 11.95 -30.50
C PHE A 8 -12.86 11.24 -31.76
N ASP A 9 -12.02 11.09 -32.79
CA ASP A 9 -12.33 10.30 -33.97
C ASP A 9 -12.08 8.80 -33.71
N TYR A 10 -13.16 8.05 -33.52
CA TYR A 10 -13.12 6.59 -33.34
C TYR A 10 -12.47 5.85 -34.48
N ASN A 11 -12.73 6.27 -35.71
CA ASN A 11 -12.21 5.60 -36.88
C ASN A 11 -10.70 5.78 -36.96
N GLU A 12 -10.18 6.99 -36.71
CA GLU A 12 -8.73 7.24 -36.67
C GLU A 12 -8.04 6.42 -35.57
N LEU A 13 -8.63 6.28 -34.38
CA LEU A 13 -8.03 5.52 -33.27
C LEU A 13 -8.01 4.01 -33.50
N MET A 14 -8.97 3.50 -34.28
CA MET A 14 -9.06 2.08 -34.65
C MET A 14 -8.27 1.75 -35.92
N MET A 15 -7.70 2.74 -36.61
CA MET A 15 -6.82 2.48 -37.75
C MET A 15 -5.63 1.64 -37.33
N SER A 16 -5.27 0.70 -38.20
CA SER A 16 -4.04 -0.07 -38.03
C SER A 16 -2.85 0.84 -38.26
N LEU A 17 -1.84 0.70 -37.40
CA LEU A 17 -0.54 1.33 -37.64
C LEU A 17 0.07 0.84 -38.96
N ASP A 18 0.80 1.73 -39.63
CA ASP A 18 1.56 1.36 -40.82
C ASP A 18 2.80 0.48 -40.48
N SER A 19 3.58 0.08 -41.47
CA SER A 19 4.77 -0.75 -41.22
C SER A 19 5.88 -0.03 -40.46
N VAL A 20 6.02 1.28 -40.65
CA VAL A 20 7.06 2.09 -40.01
C VAL A 20 6.68 2.33 -38.56
N GLU A 21 5.46 2.82 -38.30
CA GLU A 21 4.90 3.04 -36.96
C GLU A 21 4.95 1.76 -36.11
N ARG A 22 4.63 0.59 -36.70
CA ARG A 22 4.73 -0.70 -35.99
C ARG A 22 6.16 -1.07 -35.64
N ASN A 23 7.11 -0.83 -36.54
CA ASN A 23 8.52 -1.12 -36.28
C ASN A 23 9.09 -0.20 -35.21
N GLU A 24 8.77 1.10 -35.26
CA GLU A 24 9.15 2.06 -34.23
C GLU A 24 8.59 1.66 -32.86
N ARG A 25 7.29 1.31 -32.80
CA ARG A 25 6.68 0.86 -31.54
C ARG A 25 7.34 -0.40 -31.02
N LYS A 26 7.62 -1.38 -31.88
CA LYS A 26 8.31 -2.61 -31.50
C LYS A 26 9.72 -2.32 -30.97
N LEU A 27 10.46 -1.43 -31.61
CA LEU A 27 11.80 -1.04 -31.16
C LEU A 27 11.75 -0.44 -29.76
N SER A 28 10.84 0.50 -29.52
CA SER A 28 10.63 1.13 -28.21
C SER A 28 10.29 0.12 -27.10
N LEU A 29 9.44 -0.87 -27.39
CA LEU A 29 9.14 -1.94 -26.43
C LEU A 29 10.37 -2.81 -26.13
N LEU A 30 11.19 -3.11 -27.14
CA LEU A 30 12.41 -3.89 -26.97
C LEU A 30 13.48 -3.11 -26.19
N GLU A 31 13.59 -1.80 -26.41
CA GLU A 31 14.46 -0.92 -25.63
C GLU A 31 14.06 -0.97 -24.14
N PHE A 32 12.78 -0.78 -23.83
CA PHE A 32 12.29 -0.88 -22.45
C PHE A 32 12.56 -2.26 -21.84
N LEU A 33 12.30 -3.35 -22.57
CA LEU A 33 12.61 -4.71 -22.09
C LEU A 33 14.11 -4.93 -21.85
N SER A 34 14.98 -4.27 -22.61
CA SER A 34 16.43 -4.36 -22.44
C SER A 34 16.90 -3.68 -21.15
N GLU A 35 16.26 -2.58 -20.75
CA GLU A 35 16.53 -1.89 -19.48
C GLU A 35 16.16 -2.78 -18.29
N LEU A 36 15.05 -3.51 -18.40
CA LEU A 36 14.58 -4.43 -17.34
C LEU A 36 15.39 -5.71 -17.22
N LYS A 37 16.16 -6.09 -18.26
CA LYS A 37 16.90 -7.35 -18.30
C LYS A 37 17.90 -7.52 -17.15
N ASN A 38 18.44 -6.41 -16.65
CA ASN A 38 19.42 -6.41 -15.55
C ASN A 38 18.78 -6.30 -14.17
N MET A 39 17.46 -6.14 -14.07
CA MET A 39 16.74 -6.02 -12.81
C MET A 39 16.24 -7.40 -12.35
N ASP A 40 16.88 -7.98 -11.34
CA ASP A 40 16.42 -9.23 -10.72
C ASP A 40 15.37 -8.98 -9.62
N THR A 41 14.33 -8.20 -9.94
CA THR A 41 13.20 -7.97 -9.04
C THR A 41 11.94 -8.67 -9.56
N ASN A 42 11.10 -9.13 -8.64
CA ASN A 42 9.83 -9.77 -9.02
C ASN A 42 8.93 -8.83 -9.82
N ILE A 43 8.92 -7.53 -9.46
CA ILE A 43 8.15 -6.52 -10.19
C ILE A 43 8.63 -6.35 -11.63
N ALA A 44 9.95 -6.32 -11.88
CA ALA A 44 10.50 -6.23 -13.23
C ALA A 44 10.10 -7.44 -14.08
N LYS A 45 10.17 -8.66 -13.53
CA LYS A 45 9.75 -9.89 -14.22
C LYS A 45 8.28 -9.84 -14.64
N ARG A 46 7.40 -9.32 -13.78
CA ARG A 46 5.97 -9.14 -14.08
C ARG A 46 5.74 -8.10 -15.17
N ILE A 47 6.42 -6.95 -15.10
CA ILE A 47 6.36 -5.92 -16.14
C ILE A 47 6.82 -6.50 -17.49
N VAL A 48 7.94 -7.23 -17.51
CA VAL A 48 8.46 -7.91 -18.72
C VAL A 48 7.41 -8.85 -19.31
N GLN A 49 6.76 -9.67 -18.47
CA GLN A 49 5.72 -10.58 -18.92
C GLN A 49 4.57 -9.84 -19.62
N ASP A 50 4.07 -8.76 -19.02
CA ASP A 50 2.96 -7.99 -19.58
C ASP A 50 3.37 -7.24 -20.86
N VAL A 51 4.56 -6.66 -20.89
CA VAL A 51 5.09 -5.96 -22.07
C VAL A 51 5.29 -6.93 -23.23
N ASN A 52 5.75 -8.15 -22.98
CA ASN A 52 5.92 -9.17 -24.01
C ASN A 52 4.61 -9.54 -24.72
N VAL A 53 3.45 -9.47 -24.04
CA VAL A 53 2.13 -9.68 -24.66
C VAL A 53 1.87 -8.65 -25.77
N HIS A 54 2.43 -7.45 -25.64
CA HIS A 54 2.30 -6.39 -26.63
C HIS A 54 3.31 -6.47 -27.78
N LEU A 55 4.18 -7.49 -27.85
CA LEU A 55 5.14 -7.67 -28.96
C LEU A 55 4.54 -8.40 -30.18
N ASP A 56 3.49 -9.19 -30.02
CA ASP A 56 2.88 -9.97 -31.11
C ASP A 56 1.85 -9.11 -31.88
N MET A 57 2.33 -8.38 -32.90
CA MET A 57 1.60 -7.24 -33.49
C MET A 57 1.27 -7.39 -34.98
N LYS A 58 0.52 -8.43 -35.38
CA LYS A 58 0.05 -8.55 -36.78
C LYS A 58 -0.94 -7.45 -37.19
N LYS A 59 -1.75 -6.92 -36.27
CA LYS A 59 -2.63 -5.75 -36.47
C LYS A 59 -2.71 -4.93 -35.18
N LEU A 60 -1.83 -3.93 -35.04
CA LEU A 60 -1.89 -2.99 -33.91
C LEU A 60 -2.74 -1.79 -34.29
N THR A 61 -3.77 -1.47 -33.51
CA THR A 61 -4.49 -0.20 -33.67
C THR A 61 -3.72 0.94 -33.02
N ARG A 62 -4.03 2.18 -33.39
CA ARG A 62 -3.48 3.37 -32.71
C ARG A 62 -3.85 3.40 -31.23
N LEU A 63 -5.04 2.95 -30.86
CA LEU A 63 -5.45 2.78 -29.47
C LEU A 63 -4.59 1.75 -28.71
N ASP A 64 -4.24 0.63 -29.34
CA ASP A 64 -3.34 -0.36 -28.74
C ASP A 64 -1.91 0.18 -28.59
N ALA A 65 -1.45 1.00 -29.55
CA ALA A 65 -0.17 1.71 -29.45
C ALA A 65 -0.14 2.62 -28.22
N ILE A 66 -1.18 3.46 -28.05
CA ILE A 66 -1.35 4.33 -26.88
C ILE A 66 -1.40 3.50 -25.59
N SER A 67 -2.17 2.41 -25.57
CA SER A 67 -2.28 1.54 -24.40
C SER A 67 -0.94 0.92 -24.02
N SER A 68 -0.15 0.50 -25.01
CA SER A 68 1.19 -0.06 -24.76
C SER A 68 2.18 1.03 -24.31
N GLU A 69 2.03 2.28 -24.76
CA GLU A 69 2.85 3.40 -24.26
C GLU A 69 2.51 3.70 -22.80
N MET A 70 1.22 3.74 -22.46
CA MET A 70 0.78 3.87 -21.07
C MET A 70 1.33 2.74 -20.19
N LEU A 71 1.35 1.49 -20.70
CA LEU A 71 1.94 0.37 -19.98
C LEU A 71 3.41 0.61 -19.64
N VAL A 72 4.22 1.08 -20.60
CA VAL A 72 5.64 1.39 -20.39
C VAL A 72 5.79 2.48 -19.33
N ARG A 73 5.07 3.61 -19.46
CA ARG A 73 5.12 4.72 -18.50
C ARG A 73 4.70 4.32 -17.09
N LEU A 74 3.67 3.50 -16.98
CA LEU A 74 3.22 2.97 -15.69
C LEU A 74 4.22 1.96 -15.12
N GLY A 75 4.91 1.19 -15.97
CA GLY A 75 6.01 0.29 -15.60
C GLY A 75 7.20 1.05 -15.02
N GLU A 76 7.69 2.08 -15.72
CA GLU A 76 8.74 3.00 -15.23
C GLU A 76 8.37 3.54 -13.84
N LYS A 77 7.15 4.08 -13.70
CA LYS A 77 6.67 4.61 -12.41
C LYS A 77 6.51 3.55 -11.33
N ALA A 78 6.14 2.33 -11.67
CA ALA A 78 6.04 1.24 -10.71
C ALA A 78 7.41 0.89 -10.11
N LEU A 79 8.46 0.92 -10.93
CA LEU A 79 9.83 0.62 -10.50
C LEU A 79 10.38 1.71 -9.58
N ASP A 80 10.16 2.99 -9.94
CA ASP A 80 10.50 4.13 -9.09
C ASP A 80 9.80 4.03 -7.72
N GLU A 81 8.47 3.82 -7.74
CA GLU A 81 7.66 3.70 -6.53
C GLU A 81 8.07 2.49 -5.67
N ASP A 82 8.37 1.34 -6.29
CA ASP A 82 8.84 0.15 -5.57
C ASP A 82 10.14 0.44 -4.82
N LYS A 83 11.11 1.08 -5.49
CA LYS A 83 12.39 1.44 -4.87
C LYS A 83 12.20 2.40 -3.69
N GLU A 84 11.45 3.48 -3.87
CA GLU A 84 11.21 4.46 -2.81
C GLU A 84 10.46 3.83 -1.62
N ILE A 85 9.44 3.02 -1.89
CA ILE A 85 8.67 2.35 -0.85
C ILE A 85 9.54 1.32 -0.12
N ARG A 86 10.35 0.50 -0.81
CA ARG A 86 11.32 -0.43 -0.19
C ARG A 86 12.22 0.29 0.82
N GLU A 87 12.75 1.44 0.44
CA GLU A 87 13.63 2.24 1.31
C GLU A 87 12.86 2.75 2.54
N GLN A 88 11.67 3.32 2.35
CA GLN A 88 10.85 3.82 3.46
C GLN A 88 10.42 2.70 4.41
N MET A 89 10.02 1.54 3.88
CA MET A 89 9.58 0.41 4.72
C MET A 89 10.73 -0.19 5.52
N SER A 90 11.92 -0.30 4.91
CA SER A 90 13.15 -0.71 5.61
C SER A 90 13.48 0.25 6.75
N LYS A 91 13.35 1.56 6.50
CA LYS A 91 13.55 2.60 7.50
C LYS A 91 12.53 2.51 8.63
N VAL A 92 11.24 2.36 8.32
CA VAL A 92 10.17 2.21 9.32
C VAL A 92 10.44 1.00 10.21
N TYR A 93 10.76 -0.15 9.62
CA TYR A 93 11.08 -1.37 10.37
C TYR A 93 12.29 -1.17 11.31
N THR A 94 13.41 -0.71 10.77
CA THR A 94 14.66 -0.50 11.54
C THR A 94 14.51 0.55 12.63
N GLN A 95 13.82 1.67 12.35
CA GLN A 95 13.55 2.70 13.35
C GLN A 95 12.64 2.18 14.46
N THR A 96 11.60 1.42 14.12
CA THR A 96 10.69 0.83 15.11
C THR A 96 11.45 -0.09 16.05
N LEU A 97 12.27 -0.99 15.51
CA LEU A 97 13.13 -1.87 16.31
C LEU A 97 14.03 -1.10 17.29
N LEU A 98 14.68 -0.04 16.82
CA LEU A 98 15.60 0.75 17.65
C LEU A 98 14.85 1.54 18.74
N LEU A 99 13.70 2.11 18.40
CA LEU A 99 12.86 2.85 19.35
C LEU A 99 12.31 1.93 20.43
N ASP A 100 11.76 0.77 20.05
CA ASP A 100 11.20 -0.18 21.01
C ASP A 100 12.29 -0.70 21.96
N LYS A 101 13.50 -0.97 21.47
CA LYS A 101 14.67 -1.32 22.32
C LYS A 101 15.03 -0.22 23.30
N TYR A 102 15.03 1.04 22.84
CA TYR A 102 15.29 2.17 23.72
C TYR A 102 14.23 2.26 24.83
N GLU A 103 12.96 2.06 24.50
CA GLU A 103 11.88 2.04 25.49
C GLU A 103 11.98 0.86 26.45
N PHE A 104 12.33 -0.35 25.97
CA PHE A 104 12.59 -1.51 26.82
C PHE A 104 13.74 -1.29 27.79
N MET A 105 14.83 -0.67 27.32
CA MET A 105 15.95 -0.28 28.18
C MET A 105 15.50 0.67 29.29
N ARG A 106 14.67 1.67 28.97
CA ARG A 106 14.07 2.58 29.98
C ARG A 106 13.17 1.84 30.97
N MET A 107 12.52 0.77 30.53
CA MET A 107 11.73 -0.14 31.36
C MET A 107 12.58 -1.18 32.10
N LYS A 108 13.92 -1.12 31.99
CA LYS A 108 14.88 -2.09 32.57
C LYS A 108 14.72 -3.53 32.04
N VAL A 109 14.13 -3.68 30.86
CA VAL A 109 14.07 -4.95 30.13
C VAL A 109 15.36 -5.09 29.32
N VAL A 110 16.10 -6.17 29.55
CA VAL A 110 17.39 -6.42 28.89
C VAL A 110 17.12 -7.05 27.53
N THR A 111 17.55 -6.38 26.45
CA THR A 111 17.50 -6.91 25.09
C THR A 111 18.91 -7.24 24.60
N PRO A 112 19.12 -8.31 23.83
CA PRO A 112 20.41 -8.59 23.19
C PRO A 112 20.91 -7.44 22.31
N THR A 113 22.24 -7.28 22.19
CA THR A 113 22.84 -6.37 21.20
C THR A 113 22.59 -6.90 19.80
N TYR A 114 21.89 -6.13 18.98
CA TYR A 114 21.50 -6.56 17.64
C TYR A 114 22.36 -5.91 16.55
N ARG A 115 22.60 -6.67 15.48
CA ARG A 115 23.07 -6.15 14.19
C ARG A 115 21.93 -6.22 13.19
N ILE A 116 21.60 -5.07 12.61
CA ILE A 116 20.67 -5.00 11.48
C ILE A 116 21.24 -5.86 10.35
N ASN A 117 20.51 -6.93 10.02
CA ASN A 117 20.85 -7.85 8.94
C ASN A 117 20.08 -7.44 7.68
N GLU A 118 20.79 -7.01 6.64
CA GLU A 118 20.19 -6.65 5.35
C GLU A 118 19.37 -7.80 4.76
N LYS A 119 19.81 -9.05 4.95
CA LYS A 119 19.07 -10.22 4.48
C LYS A 119 17.71 -10.34 5.16
N LEU A 120 17.64 -10.09 6.47
CA LEU A 120 16.36 -10.10 7.18
C LEU A 120 15.43 -9.01 6.67
N ILE A 121 15.96 -7.82 6.37
CA ILE A 121 15.16 -6.74 5.79
C ILE A 121 14.59 -7.18 4.45
N GLU A 122 15.39 -7.76 3.57
CA GLU A 122 14.92 -8.24 2.26
C GLU A 122 13.89 -9.38 2.40
N ASP A 123 14.11 -10.31 3.33
CA ASP A 123 13.15 -11.38 3.62
C ASP A 123 11.80 -10.82 4.08
N ILE A 124 11.80 -9.78 4.94
CA ILE A 124 10.57 -9.12 5.41
C ILE A 124 9.90 -8.31 4.29
N LEU A 125 10.67 -7.61 3.46
CA LEU A 125 10.15 -6.85 2.31
C LEU A 125 9.49 -7.75 1.27
N THR A 126 10.01 -8.96 1.08
CA THR A 126 9.51 -9.91 0.08
C THR A 126 8.48 -10.89 0.64
N TYR A 127 8.26 -10.92 1.95
CA TYR A 127 7.33 -11.85 2.60
C TYR A 127 5.86 -11.55 2.22
N PRO A 128 5.11 -12.55 1.71
CA PRO A 128 3.75 -12.36 1.21
C PRO A 128 2.69 -12.36 2.33
N TRP A 129 2.80 -11.43 3.29
CA TRP A 129 2.04 -11.43 4.54
C TRP A 129 0.52 -11.36 4.40
N SER A 130 0.01 -10.82 3.29
CA SER A 130 -1.42 -10.77 2.95
C SER A 130 -1.65 -11.33 1.54
N GLY A 131 -1.08 -12.51 1.27
CA GLY A 131 -1.26 -13.29 0.04
C GLY A 131 -0.35 -12.88 -1.14
N ASP A 132 0.32 -11.74 -1.04
CA ASP A 132 1.33 -11.29 -2.01
C ASP A 132 2.34 -10.35 -1.34
N ASN A 133 3.47 -10.06 -1.99
CA ASN A 133 4.40 -9.01 -1.55
C ASN A 133 3.94 -7.63 -2.05
N PHE A 134 4.43 -6.56 -1.43
CA PHE A 134 3.98 -5.21 -1.77
C PHE A 134 4.42 -4.75 -3.17
N SER A 135 5.60 -5.16 -3.66
CA SER A 135 6.08 -4.83 -5.02
C SER A 135 5.10 -5.32 -6.07
N ASN A 136 4.58 -6.53 -5.90
CA ASN A 136 3.56 -7.10 -6.76
C ASN A 136 2.23 -6.33 -6.65
N ARG A 137 1.83 -5.89 -5.45
CA ARG A 137 0.62 -5.07 -5.27
C ARG A 137 0.72 -3.70 -5.93
N ILE A 138 1.91 -3.09 -5.95
CA ILE A 138 2.15 -1.85 -6.70
C ILE A 138 1.84 -2.09 -8.18
N TRP A 139 2.38 -3.17 -8.75
CA TRP A 139 2.14 -3.50 -10.15
C TRP A 139 0.66 -3.83 -10.44
N ASP A 140 0.01 -4.63 -9.60
CA ASP A 140 -1.42 -4.93 -9.73
C ASP A 140 -2.28 -3.66 -9.79
N ASN A 141 -1.94 -2.65 -8.96
CA ASN A 141 -2.64 -1.36 -8.97
C ASN A 141 -2.39 -0.60 -10.27
N LYS A 142 -1.18 -0.64 -10.85
CA LYS A 142 -0.89 -0.05 -12.17
C LYS A 142 -1.63 -0.77 -13.29
N GLN A 143 -1.69 -2.10 -13.28
CA GLN A 143 -2.45 -2.88 -14.25
C GLN A 143 -3.95 -2.56 -14.19
N LYS A 144 -4.52 -2.44 -12.97
CA LYS A 144 -5.91 -2.01 -12.79
C LYS A 144 -6.14 -0.61 -13.35
N LEU A 145 -5.24 0.34 -13.06
CA LEU A 145 -5.31 1.69 -13.60
C LEU A 145 -5.26 1.67 -15.14
N LEU A 146 -4.30 0.97 -15.74
CA LEU A 146 -4.18 0.84 -17.19
C LEU A 146 -5.47 0.31 -17.83
N LYS A 147 -6.04 -0.75 -17.25
CA LYS A 147 -7.30 -1.34 -17.72
C LYS A 147 -8.44 -0.32 -17.68
N VAL A 148 -8.57 0.42 -16.58
CA VAL A 148 -9.63 1.44 -16.43
C VAL A 148 -9.42 2.60 -17.40
N LEU A 149 -8.19 3.11 -17.55
CA LEU A 149 -7.87 4.17 -18.51
C LEU A 149 -8.21 3.75 -19.94
N ARG A 150 -7.81 2.54 -20.35
CA ARG A 150 -8.14 1.99 -21.66
C ARG A 150 -9.64 1.87 -21.87
N GLN A 151 -10.39 1.42 -20.85
CA GLN A 151 -11.84 1.29 -20.91
C GLN A 151 -12.53 2.65 -21.08
N GLU A 152 -12.16 3.65 -20.29
CA GLU A 152 -12.75 4.99 -20.37
C GLU A 152 -12.42 5.67 -21.71
N LEU A 153 -11.18 5.52 -22.20
CA LEU A 153 -10.82 5.99 -23.54
C LEU A 153 -11.68 5.31 -24.61
N THR A 154 -11.74 3.98 -24.62
CA THR A 154 -12.51 3.23 -25.62
C THR A 154 -14.00 3.63 -25.60
N GLN A 155 -14.59 3.71 -24.40
CA GLN A 155 -16.01 4.07 -24.25
C GLN A 155 -16.26 5.52 -24.65
N GLY A 156 -15.41 6.46 -24.23
CA GLY A 156 -15.55 7.86 -24.57
C GLY A 156 -15.50 8.08 -26.08
N VAL A 157 -14.62 7.36 -26.76
CA VAL A 157 -14.48 7.42 -28.21
C VAL A 157 -15.69 6.78 -28.91
N ILE A 158 -16.16 5.60 -28.47
CA ILE A 158 -17.38 4.95 -29.02
C ILE A 158 -18.62 5.83 -28.84
N GLN A 159 -18.74 6.51 -27.70
CA GLN A 159 -19.87 7.39 -27.38
C GLN A 159 -19.77 8.75 -28.09
N GLY A 160 -18.65 9.06 -28.76
CA GLY A 160 -18.42 10.36 -29.38
C GLY A 160 -18.36 11.51 -28.37
N LEU A 161 -17.85 11.24 -27.16
CA LEU A 161 -17.73 12.26 -26.12
C LEU A 161 -16.70 13.33 -26.52
N HIS A 162 -16.90 14.55 -26.00
CA HIS A 162 -15.89 15.58 -26.10
C HIS A 162 -14.65 15.18 -25.30
N ALA A 163 -13.48 15.66 -25.72
CA ALA A 163 -12.23 15.30 -25.07
C ALA A 163 -12.20 15.73 -23.59
N ASP A 164 -12.85 16.85 -23.26
CA ASP A 164 -12.98 17.33 -21.88
C ASP A 164 -13.80 16.37 -21.01
N ASP A 165 -14.90 15.81 -21.54
CA ASP A 165 -15.72 14.83 -20.81
C ASP A 165 -14.94 13.54 -20.53
N VAL A 166 -14.16 13.08 -21.52
CA VAL A 166 -13.29 11.91 -21.36
C VAL A 166 -12.20 12.21 -20.34
N ALA A 167 -11.59 13.40 -20.39
CA ALA A 167 -10.57 13.82 -19.44
C ALA A 167 -11.12 13.88 -18.00
N ASP A 168 -12.35 14.37 -17.81
CA ASP A 168 -13.00 14.40 -16.50
C ASP A 168 -13.29 12.99 -15.97
N ARG A 169 -13.76 12.07 -16.80
CA ARG A 169 -13.92 10.66 -16.42
C ARG A 169 -12.59 10.01 -16.04
N LEU A 170 -11.55 10.23 -16.83
CA LEU A 170 -10.21 9.71 -16.54
C LEU A 170 -9.69 10.25 -15.20
N LYS A 171 -9.84 11.55 -14.95
CA LYS A 171 -9.47 12.20 -13.68
C LYS A 171 -10.18 11.54 -12.49
N ASP A 172 -11.47 11.27 -12.60
CA ASP A 172 -12.23 10.62 -11.52
C ASP A 172 -11.74 9.20 -11.25
N LYS A 173 -11.42 8.42 -12.30
CA LYS A 173 -10.83 7.09 -12.15
C LYS A 173 -9.42 7.13 -11.55
N MET A 174 -8.59 8.07 -11.99
CA MET A 174 -7.26 8.29 -11.43
C MET A 174 -7.33 8.65 -9.93
N ASN A 175 -8.34 9.43 -9.51
CA ASN A 175 -8.57 9.73 -8.10
C ASN A 175 -8.90 8.48 -7.27
N VAL A 176 -9.65 7.52 -7.83
CA VAL A 176 -9.89 6.22 -7.16
C VAL A 176 -8.58 5.45 -7.03
N SER A 177 -7.81 5.32 -8.12
CA SER A 177 -6.51 4.65 -8.09
C SER A 177 -5.51 5.31 -7.13
N LEU A 178 -5.53 6.65 -7.01
CA LEU A 178 -4.74 7.36 -6.02
C LEU A 178 -5.16 6.99 -4.59
N ARG A 179 -6.46 6.93 -4.31
CA ARG A 179 -6.96 6.49 -2.99
C ARG A 179 -6.56 5.05 -2.69
N ASP A 180 -6.54 4.17 -3.67
CA ASP A 180 -6.11 2.78 -3.53
C ASP A 180 -4.60 2.69 -3.26
N ALA A 181 -3.78 3.47 -3.99
CA ALA A 181 -2.35 3.57 -3.74
C ALA A 181 -2.03 4.09 -2.33
N ILE A 182 -2.72 5.16 -1.89
CA ILE A 182 -2.59 5.68 -0.52
C ILE A 182 -2.99 4.61 0.50
N THR A 183 -4.04 3.84 0.23
CA THR A 183 -4.49 2.75 1.10
C THR A 183 -3.42 1.67 1.23
N LEU A 184 -2.82 1.27 0.09
CA LEU A 184 -1.74 0.29 0.03
C LEU A 184 -0.57 0.75 0.88
N VAL A 185 -0.02 1.94 0.61
CA VAL A 185 1.13 2.49 1.36
C VAL A 185 0.84 2.52 2.86
N HIS A 186 -0.31 3.06 3.29
CA HIS A 186 -0.66 3.08 4.72
C HIS A 186 -0.72 1.69 5.36
N THR A 187 -1.25 0.71 4.63
CA THR A 187 -1.45 -0.64 5.15
C THR A 187 -0.13 -1.39 5.23
N GLU A 188 0.74 -1.25 4.21
CA GLU A 188 2.09 -1.78 4.23
C GLU A 188 2.92 -1.14 5.35
N THR A 189 2.92 0.19 5.48
CA THR A 189 3.64 0.88 6.57
C THR A 189 3.19 0.38 7.95
N ALA A 190 1.88 0.21 8.15
CA ALA A 190 1.36 -0.33 9.40
C ALA A 190 1.82 -1.78 9.66
N TYR A 191 1.94 -2.59 8.61
CA TYR A 191 2.51 -3.93 8.70
C TYR A 191 3.99 -3.91 9.08
N PHE A 192 4.84 -3.14 8.38
CA PHE A 192 6.28 -3.08 8.68
C PHE A 192 6.56 -2.51 10.08
N TYR A 193 5.78 -1.51 10.51
CA TYR A 193 5.81 -1.03 11.88
C TYR A 193 5.45 -2.16 12.86
N GLY A 194 4.30 -2.82 12.65
CA GLY A 194 3.85 -3.91 13.51
C GLY A 194 4.82 -5.08 13.56
N LYS A 195 5.46 -5.44 12.44
CA LYS A 195 6.48 -6.49 12.35
C LYS A 195 7.73 -6.11 13.14
N GLY A 196 8.20 -4.87 13.02
CA GLY A 196 9.29 -4.35 13.85
C GLY A 196 8.98 -4.47 15.34
N THR A 197 7.80 -4.06 15.76
CA THR A 197 7.37 -4.20 17.17
C THR A 197 7.27 -5.65 17.63
N LEU A 198 6.79 -6.55 16.77
CA LEU A 198 6.67 -7.97 17.10
C LEU A 198 8.04 -8.63 17.30
N ASP A 199 8.98 -8.33 16.41
CA ASP A 199 10.35 -8.86 16.47
C ASP A 199 11.09 -8.28 17.69
N SER A 200 10.85 -7.00 18.00
CA SER A 200 11.28 -6.37 19.25
C SER A 200 10.73 -7.07 20.50
N TYR A 201 9.47 -7.54 20.49
CA TYR A 201 8.90 -8.28 21.61
C TYR A 201 9.56 -9.65 21.79
N GLU A 202 9.79 -10.36 20.68
CA GLU A 202 10.47 -11.65 20.70
C GLU A 202 11.89 -11.54 21.29
N GLU A 203 12.67 -10.54 20.85
CA GLU A 203 14.02 -10.30 21.38
C GLU A 203 14.04 -9.89 22.85
N ALA A 204 13.01 -9.19 23.31
CA ALA A 204 12.86 -8.76 24.70
C ALA A 204 12.26 -9.83 25.62
N GLY A 205 11.91 -11.01 25.08
CA GLY A 205 11.25 -12.07 25.84
C GLY A 205 9.82 -11.70 26.28
N ILE A 206 9.15 -10.81 25.54
CA ILE A 206 7.78 -10.38 25.83
C ILE A 206 6.82 -11.40 25.22
N GLU A 207 6.12 -12.12 26.10
CA GLU A 207 5.24 -13.23 25.69
C GLU A 207 3.82 -12.80 25.34
N SER A 208 3.39 -11.60 25.76
CA SER A 208 2.00 -11.17 25.60
C SER A 208 1.87 -9.69 25.26
N TYR A 209 0.76 -9.35 24.58
CA TYR A 209 0.45 -7.99 24.15
C TYR A 209 -1.04 -7.68 24.28
N LYS A 210 -1.38 -6.39 24.22
CA LYS A 210 -2.75 -5.87 24.11
C LYS A 210 -2.87 -4.99 22.87
N LEU A 211 -4.09 -4.83 22.38
CA LEU A 211 -4.36 -3.94 21.25
C LEU A 211 -4.75 -2.54 21.74
N HIS A 212 -3.91 -1.56 21.41
CA HIS A 212 -4.17 -0.15 21.66
C HIS A 212 -4.87 0.48 20.46
N VAL A 213 -6.17 0.69 20.58
CA VAL A 213 -7.00 1.29 19.53
C VAL A 213 -6.98 2.81 19.63
N THR A 214 -6.72 3.52 18.54
CA THR A 214 -6.90 4.99 18.48
C THR A 214 -8.38 5.33 18.70
N TYR A 215 -8.68 6.22 19.65
CA TYR A 215 -10.05 6.68 19.94
C TYR A 215 -10.31 8.06 19.34
N ASP A 216 -10.91 8.06 18.15
CA ASP A 216 -11.43 9.24 17.47
C ASP A 216 -12.68 8.90 16.64
N ARG A 217 -13.30 9.89 16.00
CA ARG A 217 -14.49 9.72 15.13
C ARG A 217 -14.22 8.82 13.91
N ARG A 218 -12.95 8.68 13.52
CA ARG A 218 -12.49 7.91 12.34
C ARG A 218 -12.12 6.47 12.67
N THR A 219 -12.18 6.06 13.94
CA THR A 219 -11.94 4.66 14.33
C THR A 219 -12.94 3.76 13.60
N SER A 220 -12.47 2.70 12.93
CA SER A 220 -13.32 1.84 12.11
C SER A 220 -14.25 0.98 12.98
N PRO A 221 -15.41 0.53 12.47
CA PRO A 221 -16.29 -0.38 13.21
C PRO A 221 -15.57 -1.64 13.72
N LYS A 222 -14.67 -2.22 12.92
CA LYS A 222 -13.85 -3.37 13.33
C LYS A 222 -12.98 -3.06 14.54
N CYS A 223 -12.33 -1.89 14.56
CA CYS A 223 -11.51 -1.47 15.70
C CYS A 223 -12.33 -1.05 16.93
N ARG A 224 -13.51 -0.46 16.75
CA ARG A 224 -14.43 -0.09 17.85
C ARG A 224 -14.92 -1.32 18.62
N ALA A 225 -15.02 -2.46 17.95
CA ALA A 225 -15.48 -3.72 18.52
C ALA A 225 -14.39 -4.50 19.28
N LEU A 226 -13.14 -4.05 19.24
CA LEU A 226 -12.05 -4.72 19.97
C LEU A 226 -12.17 -4.49 21.47
N ASP A 227 -11.95 -5.56 22.22
CA ASP A 227 -11.82 -5.51 23.67
C ASP A 227 -10.40 -5.06 24.04
N SER A 228 -10.29 -3.85 24.60
CA SER A 228 -9.02 -3.28 25.05
C SER A 228 -8.42 -3.98 26.27
N SER A 229 -9.21 -4.79 26.99
CA SER A 229 -8.73 -5.56 28.13
C SER A 229 -8.09 -6.89 27.73
N LYS A 230 -8.44 -7.41 26.54
CA LYS A 230 -8.00 -8.71 26.05
C LYS A 230 -6.49 -8.77 25.88
N VAL A 231 -5.90 -9.80 26.47
CA VAL A 231 -4.49 -10.17 26.32
C VAL A 231 -4.37 -11.21 25.22
N TYR A 232 -3.35 -11.05 24.38
CA TYR A 232 -3.02 -11.97 23.31
C TYR A 232 -1.61 -12.50 23.54
N ARG A 233 -1.39 -13.78 23.21
CA ARG A 233 -0.05 -14.35 23.24
C ARG A 233 0.71 -13.99 21.96
N ARG A 234 1.99 -13.68 22.09
CA ARG A 234 2.87 -13.30 20.99
C ARG A 234 3.12 -14.46 20.02
N ASP A 235 3.16 -15.70 20.51
CA ASP A 235 3.33 -16.90 19.67
C ASP A 235 2.07 -17.28 18.86
N GLU A 236 0.91 -16.73 19.20
CA GLU A 236 -0.36 -16.95 18.49
C GLU A 236 -0.69 -15.82 17.49
N VAL A 237 0.31 -15.00 17.12
CA VAL A 237 0.09 -13.85 16.24
C VAL A 237 -0.40 -14.27 14.85
N SER A 238 -1.48 -13.60 14.44
CA SER A 238 -2.11 -13.67 13.13
C SER A 238 -2.49 -12.26 12.70
N VAL A 239 -1.68 -11.70 11.80
CA VAL A 239 -1.91 -10.37 11.23
C VAL A 239 -3.28 -10.32 10.54
N GLY A 240 -4.02 -9.23 10.74
CA GLY A 240 -5.39 -9.09 10.21
C GLY A 240 -6.48 -9.65 11.11
N THR A 241 -6.12 -10.56 12.03
CA THR A 241 -7.04 -11.24 12.94
C THR A 241 -6.90 -10.75 14.37
N ASN A 242 -5.73 -10.98 14.98
CA ASN A 242 -5.43 -10.59 16.35
C ASN A 242 -4.24 -9.63 16.48
N TYR A 243 -3.53 -9.35 15.37
CA TYR A 243 -2.41 -8.41 15.33
C TYR A 243 -2.58 -7.38 14.19
N PRO A 244 -2.23 -6.09 14.40
CA PRO A 244 -2.37 -5.07 13.36
C PRO A 244 -1.38 -5.28 12.19
N PRO A 245 -1.70 -4.78 10.98
CA PRO A 245 -2.94 -4.07 10.61
C PRO A 245 -4.14 -5.02 10.51
N LEU A 246 -5.27 -4.63 11.11
CA LEU A 246 -6.49 -5.45 11.14
C LEU A 246 -7.39 -5.23 9.92
N HIS A 247 -7.19 -4.13 9.21
CA HIS A 247 -7.95 -3.73 8.04
C HIS A 247 -7.15 -2.65 7.27
N PRO A 248 -7.54 -2.32 6.03
CA PRO A 248 -6.89 -1.23 5.30
C PRO A 248 -6.98 0.10 6.06
N ARG A 249 -5.87 0.86 6.12
CA ARG A 249 -5.73 2.08 6.95
C ARG A 249 -5.97 1.88 8.46
N CYS A 250 -5.64 0.69 9.00
CA CYS A 250 -5.69 0.45 10.44
C CYS A 250 -4.73 1.38 11.19
N ARG A 251 -5.17 1.90 12.34
CA ARG A 251 -4.37 2.75 13.25
C ARG A 251 -4.25 2.13 14.65
N THR A 252 -4.66 0.87 14.79
CA THR A 252 -4.50 0.11 16.04
C THR A 252 -3.05 -0.35 16.13
N LEU A 253 -2.48 -0.25 17.33
CA LEU A 253 -1.11 -0.66 17.63
C LEU A 253 -1.13 -1.84 18.61
N ALA A 254 -0.09 -2.66 18.60
CA ALA A 254 0.17 -3.60 19.67
C ALA A 254 1.00 -2.89 20.75
N ILE A 255 0.66 -3.12 22.01
CA ILE A 255 1.43 -2.65 23.16
C ILE A 255 1.83 -3.85 24.02
N PRO A 256 3.03 -3.87 24.62
CA PRO A 256 3.48 -5.01 25.40
C PRO A 256 2.63 -5.15 26.65
N HIS A 257 2.40 -6.39 27.07
CA HIS A 257 1.75 -6.69 28.33
C HIS A 257 2.68 -7.51 29.22
N PHE A 258 2.83 -7.04 30.45
CA PHE A 258 3.62 -7.71 31.49
C PHE A 258 2.66 -8.12 32.61
N GLU A 259 2.64 -9.39 32.96
CA GLU A 259 1.84 -9.88 34.08
C GLU A 259 2.26 -9.20 35.39
N GLY A 260 1.28 -8.81 36.21
CA GLY A 260 1.53 -8.16 37.49
C GLY A 260 1.98 -6.69 37.43
N LEU A 261 2.21 -6.12 36.23
CA LEU A 261 2.51 -4.70 36.07
C LEU A 261 1.29 -3.94 35.54
N SER A 262 0.93 -2.84 36.22
CA SER A 262 -0.06 -1.91 35.70
C SER A 262 0.53 -1.12 34.54
N GLY A 263 -0.14 -1.13 33.39
CA GLY A 263 0.22 -0.31 32.23
C GLY A 263 0.09 1.20 32.48
N PRO A 264 0.15 2.03 31.42
CA PRO A 264 0.03 3.47 31.53
C PRO A 264 -1.25 3.87 32.28
N LYS A 265 -1.14 4.80 33.24
CA LYS A 265 -2.30 5.30 34.01
C LYS A 265 -3.23 6.21 33.21
N TYR A 266 -2.87 6.54 31.98
CA TYR A 266 -3.65 7.44 31.15
C TYR A 266 -3.57 7.03 29.68
N ARG A 267 -4.50 7.57 28.88
CA ARG A 267 -4.47 7.49 27.42
C ARG A 267 -4.86 8.83 26.80
N TRP A 268 -4.51 8.99 25.53
CA TRP A 268 -4.98 10.10 24.72
C TRP A 268 -6.20 9.68 23.89
N VAL A 269 -7.19 10.57 23.81
CA VAL A 269 -8.40 10.41 22.98
C VAL A 269 -8.68 11.72 22.24
N ARG A 270 -9.59 11.70 21.25
CA ARG A 270 -10.06 12.92 20.58
C ARG A 270 -11.44 13.33 21.07
N ASP A 271 -11.64 14.61 21.38
CA ASP A 271 -12.98 15.12 21.68
C ASP A 271 -13.83 15.34 20.41
N ASN A 272 -15.07 15.81 20.57
CA ASN A 272 -15.96 16.13 19.46
C ASN A 272 -15.48 17.27 18.53
N LYS A 273 -14.43 18.02 18.92
CA LYS A 273 -13.76 19.07 18.15
C LYS A 273 -12.40 18.63 17.61
N ASP A 274 -12.12 17.33 17.61
CA ASP A 274 -10.87 16.70 17.19
C ASP A 274 -9.62 17.13 18.00
N LYS A 275 -9.79 17.69 19.20
CA LYS A 275 -8.68 18.03 20.11
C LYS A 275 -8.23 16.81 20.91
N SER A 276 -6.92 16.71 21.14
CA SER A 276 -6.35 15.66 21.98
C SER A 276 -6.64 15.93 23.46
N VAL A 277 -7.26 14.97 24.14
CA VAL A 277 -7.56 15.03 25.58
C VAL A 277 -6.90 13.83 26.27
N LYS A 278 -6.27 14.10 27.42
CA LYS A 278 -5.69 13.07 28.28
C LYS A 278 -6.77 12.55 29.23
N VAL A 279 -6.91 11.22 29.32
CA VAL A 279 -7.90 10.53 30.15
C VAL A 279 -7.17 9.59 31.10
N GLU A 280 -7.46 9.68 32.40
CA GLU A 280 -6.83 8.86 33.46
C GLU A 280 -7.44 7.43 33.57
N GLU A 281 -8.38 7.09 32.69
CA GLU A 281 -8.97 5.76 32.53
C GLU A 281 -8.48 5.11 31.22
N PRO A 282 -7.32 4.41 31.23
CA PRO A 282 -6.69 3.88 30.02
C PRO A 282 -7.48 2.71 29.38
N ASN A 283 -8.21 1.95 30.21
CA ASN A 283 -8.89 0.71 29.82
C ASN A 283 -10.35 0.91 29.43
N MET A 284 -10.80 2.16 29.22
CA MET A 284 -12.16 2.43 28.75
C MET A 284 -12.41 1.80 27.37
N SER A 285 -13.61 1.31 27.12
CA SER A 285 -14.07 0.83 25.81
C SER A 285 -14.39 1.99 24.86
N TYR A 286 -14.45 1.71 23.55
CA TYR A 286 -14.83 2.73 22.58
C TYR A 286 -16.24 3.28 22.84
N LYS A 287 -17.19 2.45 23.29
CA LYS A 287 -18.56 2.89 23.64
C LYS A 287 -18.58 3.90 24.79
N GLN A 288 -17.74 3.67 25.81
CA GLN A 288 -17.58 4.63 26.91
C GLN A 288 -16.95 5.94 26.41
N TYR A 289 -15.95 5.83 25.53
CA TYR A 289 -15.31 6.98 24.90
C TYR A 289 -16.32 7.81 24.08
N GLU A 290 -17.12 7.15 23.25
CA GLU A 290 -18.13 7.80 22.41
C GLU A 290 -19.13 8.59 23.26
N LYS A 291 -19.70 7.95 24.29
CA LYS A 291 -20.64 8.60 25.22
C LYS A 291 -20.05 9.80 25.97
N GLN A 292 -18.77 9.73 26.33
CA GLN A 292 -18.13 10.76 27.16
C GLN A 292 -17.60 11.93 26.34
N PHE A 293 -17.10 11.69 25.12
CA PHE A 293 -16.33 12.67 24.36
C PHE A 293 -16.97 13.08 23.03
N LEU A 294 -17.86 12.27 22.47
CA LEU A 294 -18.49 12.54 21.17
C LEU A 294 -19.94 13.03 21.29
N GLY A 295 -20.62 12.70 22.38
CA GLY A 295 -22.03 13.05 22.63
C GLY A 295 -22.96 12.03 22.02
#